data_AF-D8EWP8-F1
#
_entry.id   AF-D8EWP8-F1
#
_cell.length_a   1.000
_cell.length_b   1.000
_cell.length_c   1.000
_cell.angle_alpha   90.00
_cell.angle_beta   90.00
_cell.angle_gamma   90.00
#
_symmetry.space_group_name_H-M   'P 1'
#
loop_
_entity.id
_entity.type
_entity.pdbx_description
1 polymer ?
#
loop_
_entity_poly.entity_id
_entity_poly.type
_entity_poly.pdbx_seq_one_letter_code
_entity_poly.pdbx_strand_id
1 'polypeptide(L)'
;METQQKEALINQVKQRFQLMVAHLSEKDKRIWAASEANTIGRGGDTIVCQATGISRVTIGRGKKELTGKADGVKRRIRKPGGGRKRLSDKNPALIKDLVGRSRYAADNSSDFFLPD
;
A
#
# COMPACT_ATOMS: atom_id res chain seq x y z
N MET A 1 -14.59 -33.87 2.27
CA MET A 1 -13.90 -33.46 3.52
C MET A 1 -14.98 -33.28 4.55
N GLU A 2 -14.84 -33.91 5.72
CA GLU A 2 -15.83 -33.79 6.80
C GLU A 2 -15.94 -32.34 7.28
N THR A 3 -17.13 -31.90 7.69
CA THR A 3 -17.41 -30.50 8.05
C THR A 3 -16.54 -30.03 9.21
N GLN A 4 -16.35 -30.87 10.22
CA GLN A 4 -15.52 -30.57 11.39
C GLN A 4 -14.04 -30.40 11.03
N GLN A 5 -13.51 -31.26 10.15
CA GLN A 5 -12.13 -31.16 9.66
C GLN A 5 -11.90 -29.86 8.89
N LYS A 6 -12.88 -29.45 8.09
CA LYS A 6 -12.81 -28.19 7.35
C LYS A 6 -12.77 -26.98 8.29
N GLU A 7 -13.63 -26.95 9.31
CA GLU A 7 -13.64 -25.86 10.30
C GLU A 7 -12.34 -25.77 11.10
N ALA A 8 -11.81 -26.91 11.53
CA ALA A 8 -10.52 -26.97 12.20
C ALA A 8 -9.41 -26.38 11.31
N LEU A 9 -9.40 -26.72 10.03
CA LEU A 9 -8.43 -26.21 9.07
C LEU A 9 -8.59 -24.70 8.83
N ILE A 10 -9.82 -24.19 8.70
CA ILE A 10 -10.09 -22.75 8.60
C ILE A 10 -9.52 -22.01 9.81
N ASN A 11 -9.76 -22.53 11.02
CA ASN A 11 -9.27 -21.92 12.25
C ASN A 11 -7.74 -21.93 12.33
N GLN A 12 -7.08 -23.03 11.93
CA GLN A 12 -5.62 -23.10 11.90
C GLN A 12 -5.00 -22.10 10.91
N VAL A 13 -5.59 -21.95 9.71
CA VAL A 13 -5.12 -20.98 8.72
C VAL A 13 -5.31 -19.56 9.25
N LYS A 14 -6.46 -19.28 9.89
CA LYS A 14 -6.77 -17.98 10.48
C LYS A 14 -5.77 -17.60 11.56
N GLN A 15 -5.46 -18.51 12.48
CA GLN A 15 -4.47 -18.27 13.54
C GLN A 15 -3.09 -17.95 12.97
N ARG A 16 -2.60 -18.77 12.02
CA ARG A 16 -1.32 -18.52 11.34
C ARG A 16 -1.30 -17.15 10.67
N PHE A 17 -2.36 -16.78 9.95
CA PHE A 17 -2.45 -15.48 9.30
C PHE A 17 -2.42 -14.31 10.30
N GLN A 18 -3.21 -14.40 11.38
CA GLN A 18 -3.30 -13.34 12.39
C GLN A 18 -1.95 -13.04 13.06
N LEU A 19 -1.12 -14.06 13.29
CA LEU A 19 0.19 -13.90 13.91
C LEU A 19 1.19 -13.13 13.01
N MET A 20 1.05 -13.22 11.68
CA MET A 20 2.00 -12.62 10.74
C MET A 20 1.47 -11.40 9.98
N VAL A 21 0.16 -11.18 9.92
CA VAL A 21 -0.46 -10.17 9.04
C VAL A 21 0.06 -8.74 9.27
N ALA A 22 0.48 -8.42 10.49
CA ALA A 22 1.05 -7.13 10.86
C ALA A 22 2.43 -6.87 10.22
N HIS A 23 3.14 -7.93 9.82
CA HIS A 23 4.48 -7.86 9.27
C HIS A 23 4.52 -8.04 7.74
N LEU A 24 3.39 -8.38 7.12
CA LEU A 24 3.30 -8.67 5.69
C LEU A 24 2.87 -7.44 4.89
N SER A 25 3.55 -7.18 3.76
CA SER A 25 3.04 -6.26 2.75
C SER A 25 1.83 -6.87 2.03
N GLU A 26 1.09 -6.07 1.25
CA GLU A 26 -0.03 -6.57 0.43
C GLU A 26 0.42 -7.68 -0.53
N LYS A 27 1.63 -7.56 -1.09
CA LYS A 27 2.24 -8.58 -1.95
C LYS A 27 2.50 -9.86 -1.17
N ASP A 28 3.11 -9.76 0.01
CA ASP A 28 3.47 -10.93 0.81
C ASP A 28 2.22 -11.66 1.31
N LYS A 29 1.16 -10.92 1.69
CA LYS A 29 -0.16 -11.49 2.04
C LYS A 29 -0.72 -12.32 0.90
N ARG A 30 -0.63 -11.82 -0.35
CA ARG A 30 -1.12 -12.52 -1.53
C ARG A 30 -0.32 -13.78 -1.85
N ILE A 31 1.01 -13.70 -1.78
CA ILE A 31 1.90 -14.86 -2.01
C ILE A 31 1.66 -15.94 -0.94
N TRP A 32 1.56 -15.53 0.33
CA TRP A 32 1.28 -16.44 1.44
C TRP A 32 -0.09 -17.12 1.30
N ALA A 33 -1.14 -16.37 0.96
CA ALA A 33 -2.47 -16.92 0.76
C ALA A 33 -2.49 -17.92 -0.40
N ALA A 34 -1.73 -17.65 -1.47
CA ALA A 34 -1.58 -18.57 -2.58
C ALA A 34 -0.79 -19.83 -2.23
N SER A 35 0.26 -19.73 -1.41
CA SER A 35 1.00 -20.91 -0.93
C SER A 35 0.13 -21.79 -0.05
N GLU A 36 -0.60 -21.22 0.90
CA GLU A 36 -1.54 -21.97 1.75
C GLU A 36 -2.66 -22.63 0.94
N ALA A 37 -3.20 -21.93 -0.06
CA ALA A 37 -4.23 -22.51 -0.90
C ALA A 37 -3.70 -23.66 -1.77
N ASN A 38 -2.42 -23.62 -2.16
CA ASN A 38 -1.77 -24.71 -2.90
C ASN A 38 -1.45 -25.91 -2.01
N THR A 39 -0.98 -25.70 -0.78
CA THR A 39 -0.66 -26.79 0.16
C THR A 39 -1.92 -27.54 0.60
N ILE A 40 -3.04 -26.84 0.80
CA ILE A 40 -4.33 -27.46 1.12
C ILE A 40 -4.91 -28.23 -0.08
N GLY A 41 -4.62 -27.79 -1.31
CA GLY A 41 -5.10 -28.43 -2.53
C GLY A 41 -6.57 -28.13 -2.84
N ARG A 42 -7.38 -29.17 -3.07
CA ARG A 42 -8.77 -29.00 -3.55
C ARG A 42 -9.62 -28.24 -2.53
N GLY A 43 -10.16 -27.10 -2.94
CA GLY A 43 -10.95 -26.22 -2.06
C GLY A 43 -10.12 -25.29 -1.18
N GLY A 44 -8.78 -25.32 -1.28
CA GLY A 44 -7.87 -24.46 -0.53
C GLY A 44 -8.18 -22.96 -0.70
N ASP A 45 -8.50 -22.52 -1.92
CA ASP A 45 -8.89 -21.13 -2.18
C ASP A 45 -10.11 -20.69 -1.37
N THR A 46 -11.06 -21.61 -1.16
CA THR A 46 -12.27 -21.34 -0.36
C THR A 46 -11.93 -21.26 1.13
N ILE A 47 -11.13 -22.20 1.61
CA ILE A 47 -10.72 -22.29 3.01
C ILE A 47 -9.89 -21.07 3.41
N VAL A 48 -8.89 -20.71 2.59
CA VAL A 48 -8.04 -19.54 2.84
C VAL A 48 -8.85 -18.24 2.76
N CYS A 49 -9.77 -18.12 1.79
CA CYS A 49 -10.67 -16.97 1.70
C CYS A 49 -11.54 -16.83 2.95
N GLN A 50 -12.11 -17.93 3.45
CA GLN A 50 -12.91 -17.94 4.68
C GLN A 50 -12.08 -17.60 5.92
N ALA A 51 -10.84 -18.09 6.00
CA ALA A 51 -9.95 -17.87 7.13
C ALA A 51 -9.40 -16.43 7.21
N THR A 52 -9.10 -15.82 6.06
CA THR A 52 -8.34 -14.56 5.99
C THR A 52 -9.14 -13.36 5.47
N GLY A 53 -10.28 -13.60 4.81
CA GLY A 53 -11.02 -12.57 4.09
C GLY A 53 -10.39 -12.13 2.76
N ILE A 54 -9.25 -12.70 2.37
CA ILE A 54 -8.61 -12.39 1.08
C ILE A 54 -9.45 -12.98 -0.05
N SER A 55 -9.77 -12.15 -1.05
CA SER A 55 -10.62 -12.59 -2.17
C SER A 55 -9.97 -13.73 -2.95
N ARG A 56 -10.80 -14.65 -3.47
CA ARG A 56 -10.34 -15.75 -4.34
C ARG A 56 -9.58 -15.26 -5.57
N VAL A 57 -9.96 -14.10 -6.11
CA VAL A 57 -9.27 -13.47 -7.26
C VAL A 57 -7.85 -13.06 -6.86
N THR A 58 -7.67 -12.48 -5.67
CA THR A 58 -6.37 -12.12 -5.12
C THR A 58 -5.51 -13.37 -4.91
N ILE A 59 -6.06 -14.44 -4.33
CA ILE A 59 -5.37 -15.72 -4.14
C ILE A 59 -4.94 -16.30 -5.49
N GLY A 60 -5.83 -16.33 -6.48
CA GLY A 60 -5.53 -16.80 -7.83
C GLY A 60 -4.43 -16.00 -8.52
N ARG A 61 -4.40 -14.66 -8.34
CA ARG A 61 -3.28 -13.83 -8.80
C ARG A 61 -1.97 -14.21 -8.11
N GLY A 62 -2.00 -14.46 -6.79
CA GLY A 62 -0.83 -14.94 -6.05
C GLY A 62 -0.31 -16.29 -6.55
N LYS A 63 -1.20 -17.22 -6.91
CA LYS A 63 -0.82 -18.51 -7.51
C LYS A 63 -0.10 -18.33 -8.85
N LYS A 64 -0.60 -17.43 -9.69
CA LYS A 64 0.06 -17.07 -10.96
C LYS A 64 1.45 -16.47 -10.72
N GLU A 65 1.58 -15.62 -9.71
CA GLU A 65 2.86 -15.02 -9.29
C GLU A 65 3.87 -16.06 -8.75
N LEU A 66 3.40 -17.14 -8.13
CA LEU A 66 4.24 -18.27 -7.70
C LEU A 66 4.72 -19.14 -8.88
N THR A 67 3.88 -19.30 -9.90
CA THR A 67 4.19 -20.13 -11.09
C THR A 67 5.02 -19.39 -12.13
N GLY A 68 4.88 -18.06 -12.22
CA GLY A 68 5.80 -17.25 -13.01
C GLY A 68 7.20 -17.42 -12.44
N LYS A 69 8.21 -17.59 -13.31
CA LYS A 69 9.62 -17.50 -12.89
C LYS A 69 9.70 -16.34 -11.92
N ALA A 70 10.24 -16.59 -10.73
CA ALA A 70 10.54 -15.54 -9.77
C ALA A 70 11.54 -14.60 -10.47
N ASP A 71 11.03 -13.68 -11.30
CA ASP A 71 11.75 -12.56 -11.83
C ASP A 71 12.28 -11.90 -10.58
N GLY A 72 13.58 -12.12 -10.39
CA GLY A 72 14.18 -12.29 -9.08
C GLY A 72 13.71 -11.24 -8.11
N VAL A 73 13.74 -11.57 -6.83
CA VAL A 73 13.59 -10.65 -5.69
C VAL A 73 14.45 -9.39 -5.91
N LYS A 74 14.01 -8.50 -6.80
CA LYS A 74 14.44 -7.12 -6.91
C LYS A 74 13.68 -6.52 -5.78
N ARG A 75 14.27 -6.70 -4.60
CA ARG A 75 13.94 -6.04 -3.36
C ARG A 75 14.19 -4.56 -3.58
N ARG A 76 13.37 -3.94 -4.43
CA ARG A 76 13.36 -2.50 -4.55
C ARG A 76 12.50 -2.00 -3.41
N ILE A 77 13.15 -1.89 -2.26
CA ILE A 77 12.52 -1.41 -1.05
C ILE A 77 11.97 0.01 -1.30
N ARG A 78 12.65 0.86 -2.11
CA ARG A 78 12.14 2.11 -2.74
C ARG A 78 13.01 2.49 -3.96
N LYS A 79 12.51 3.21 -4.98
CA LYS A 79 13.33 4.14 -5.79
C LYS A 79 13.37 5.47 -5.03
N PRO A 80 14.50 6.14 -4.79
CA PRO A 80 14.45 7.58 -4.55
C PRO A 80 13.83 8.27 -5.76
N GLY A 81 12.93 9.25 -5.53
CA GLY A 81 12.34 10.09 -6.58
C GLY A 81 10.94 9.70 -7.09
N GLY A 82 10.21 8.81 -6.42
CA GLY A 82 8.85 8.40 -6.81
C GLY A 82 7.70 9.28 -6.31
N GLY A 83 7.98 10.37 -5.59
CA GLY A 83 6.96 11.33 -5.16
C GLY A 83 6.69 12.39 -6.23
N ARG A 84 5.53 13.07 -6.17
CA ARG A 84 5.28 14.28 -6.96
C ARG A 84 6.42 15.27 -6.66
N LYS A 85 7.21 15.65 -7.68
CA LYS A 85 8.26 16.69 -7.54
C LYS A 85 7.69 17.89 -6.78
N ARG A 86 8.48 18.47 -5.87
CA ARG A 86 8.04 19.64 -5.08
C ARG A 86 7.65 20.75 -6.05
N LEU A 87 6.64 21.55 -5.69
CA LEU A 87 6.16 22.65 -6.54
C LEU A 87 7.29 23.67 -6.83
N SER A 88 8.24 23.79 -5.90
CA SER A 88 9.53 24.49 -6.04
C SER A 88 10.34 24.06 -7.26
N ASP A 89 10.34 22.77 -7.58
CA ASP A 89 11.17 22.20 -8.64
C ASP A 89 10.47 22.27 -10.01
N LYS A 90 9.12 22.36 -10.00
CA LYS A 90 8.31 22.49 -11.23
C LYS A 90 8.09 23.95 -11.64
N ASN A 91 8.11 24.88 -10.69
CA ASN A 91 7.86 26.28 -10.99
C ASN A 91 8.63 27.18 -10.01
N PRO A 92 9.90 27.53 -10.31
CA PRO A 92 10.72 28.36 -9.44
C PRO A 92 10.18 29.79 -9.27
N ALA A 93 9.29 30.25 -10.16
CA ALA A 93 8.64 31.56 -10.05
C ALA A 93 7.69 31.65 -8.83
N LEU A 94 7.13 30.53 -8.37
CA LEU A 94 6.22 30.50 -7.22
C LEU A 94 6.93 30.82 -5.89
N ILE A 95 8.21 30.46 -5.76
CA ILE A 95 9.00 30.81 -4.57
C ILE A 95 9.24 32.32 -4.54
N LYS A 96 9.49 32.93 -5.71
CA LYS A 96 9.75 34.36 -5.83
C LYS A 96 8.51 35.19 -5.47
N ASP A 97 7.33 34.71 -5.88
CA ASP A 97 6.04 35.36 -5.58
C ASP A 97 5.66 35.22 -4.09
N LEU A 98 5.90 34.06 -3.49
CA LEU A 98 5.65 33.83 -2.06
C LEU A 98 6.56 34.70 -1.16
N VAL A 99 7.84 34.83 -1.53
CA VAL A 99 8.81 35.69 -0.81
C VAL A 99 8.52 37.17 -1.06
N GLY A 100 8.06 37.54 -2.26
CA GLY A 100 7.65 38.92 -2.58
C GLY A 100 6.47 39.39 -1.75
N ARG A 101 5.49 38.51 -1.48
CA ARG A 101 4.29 38.85 -0.68
C ARG A 101 4.57 39.06 0.80
N SER A 102 5.61 38.42 1.36
CA SER A 102 5.99 38.61 2.76
C SER A 102 6.67 39.96 3.04
N ARG A 103 7.07 40.71 2.01
CA ARG A 103 7.75 42.02 2.17
C ARG A 103 6.79 43.22 2.18
N TYR A 104 5.55 43.05 1.74
CA TYR A 104 4.55 44.14 1.72
C TYR A 104 3.83 44.38 3.05
N ALA A 105 4.17 43.64 4.12
CA ALA A 105 3.56 43.85 5.44
C ALA A 105 4.40 44.70 6.40
N ALA A 106 5.59 45.17 5.98
CA ALA A 106 6.49 45.94 6.86
C ALA A 106 6.61 47.43 6.50
N ASP A 107 6.39 47.83 5.24
CA ASP A 107 6.64 49.20 4.79
C ASP A 107 5.40 49.75 4.05
N ASN A 108 4.52 50.45 4.79
CA ASN A 108 3.76 51.64 4.33
C ASN A 108 2.73 52.04 5.40
N SER A 109 3.26 52.46 6.54
CA SER A 109 2.59 53.34 7.49
C SER A 109 2.87 54.79 7.09
N SER A 110 2.14 55.34 6.10
CA SER A 110 1.83 56.77 5.96
C SER A 110 1.35 57.04 4.53
N ASP A 111 0.04 57.18 4.35
CA ASP A 111 -0.53 58.13 3.39
C ASP A 111 -2.00 58.30 3.78
N PHE A 112 -2.16 59.03 4.88
CA PHE A 112 -3.42 59.62 5.32
C PHE A 112 -3.33 61.11 4.95
N PHE A 113 -3.95 61.51 3.84
CA PHE A 113 -4.25 62.93 3.59
C PHE A 113 -5.44 63.07 2.65
N LEU A 114 -6.60 63.45 3.21
CA LEU A 114 -7.71 64.09 2.49
C LEU A 114 -7.40 65.58 2.34
N PRO A 115 -7.67 66.22 1.18
CA PRO A 115 -7.78 67.67 1.11
C PRO A 115 -9.22 68.16 1.35
N ASP A 116 -9.31 69.35 1.94
CA ASP A 116 -10.51 70.10 2.36
C ASP A 116 -11.50 70.46 1.23
#